data_AF-A0A2M7W3C5-F1
#
_entry.id   AF-A0A2M7W3C5-F1
#
_cell.length_a   1.000
_cell.length_b   1.000
_cell.length_c   1.000
_cell.angle_alpha   90.00
_cell.angle_beta   90.00
_cell.angle_gamma   90.00
#
_symmetry.space_group_name_H-M   'P 1'
#
loop_
_entity.id
_entity.type
_entity.pdbx_description
1 polymer ?
#
loop_
_entity_poly.entity_id
_entity_poly.type
_entity_poly.pdbx_seq_one_letter_code
_entity_poly.pdbx_strand_id
1 'polypeptide(L)'
;MKKSKYILQIDRSIKEGQLSLVKGGYMEEFENEAAKMFGNKYGVSTCNGTSALYLSLFCLSLNSNKKEVIIPNYGFHVSVSVICSMGLKPVFCDVDVDTYTIDFDKCQELINRNTLSGYGFTALGKYSKFR
;
A
#
# COMPACT_ATOMS: atom_id res chain seq x y z
N MET A 1 -36.62 -0.25 -12.96
CA MET A 1 -35.33 -0.77 -12.44
C MET A 1 -34.79 0.19 -11.39
N LYS A 2 -34.61 -0.23 -10.13
CA LYS A 2 -33.90 0.58 -9.13
C LYS A 2 -32.44 0.72 -9.58
N LYS A 3 -31.96 1.95 -9.80
CA LYS A 3 -30.53 2.19 -10.08
C LYS A 3 -29.71 1.71 -8.88
N SER A 4 -28.57 1.06 -9.15
CA SER A 4 -27.60 0.65 -8.13
C SER A 4 -27.11 1.88 -7.36
N LYS A 5 -26.86 1.73 -6.05
CA LYS A 5 -26.37 2.82 -5.17
C LYS A 5 -25.13 3.53 -5.74
N TYR A 6 -24.25 2.77 -6.42
CA TYR A 6 -23.02 3.31 -7.01
C TYR A 6 -23.31 4.19 -8.22
N ILE A 7 -24.28 3.82 -9.06
CA ILE A 7 -24.69 4.61 -10.22
C ILE A 7 -25.30 5.94 -9.76
N LEU A 8 -26.05 5.94 -8.65
CA LEU A 8 -26.60 7.17 -8.07
C LEU A 8 -25.51 8.08 -7.51
N GLN A 9 -24.47 7.52 -6.90
CA GLN A 9 -23.34 8.29 -6.38
C GLN A 9 -22.51 8.93 -7.50
N ILE A 10 -22.27 8.20 -8.59
CA ILE A 10 -21.59 8.73 -9.79
C ILE A 10 -22.46 9.81 -10.46
N ASP A 11 -23.76 9.58 -10.61
CA ASP A 11 -24.68 10.59 -11.17
C ASP A 11 -24.69 11.88 -10.33
N ARG A 12 -24.63 11.74 -9.00
CA ARG A 12 -24.51 12.87 -8.09
C ARG A 12 -23.19 13.62 -8.25
N SER A 13 -22.05 12.92 -8.28
CA SER A 13 -20.74 13.59 -8.42
C SER A 13 -20.61 14.34 -9.74
N ILE A 14 -21.18 13.81 -10.84
CA ILE A 14 -21.25 14.49 -12.13
C ILE A 14 -22.09 15.75 -12.04
N LYS A 15 -23.29 15.67 -11.44
CA LYS A 15 -24.21 16.81 -11.32
C LYS A 15 -23.67 17.94 -10.45
N GLU A 16 -22.92 17.59 -9.40
CA GLU A 16 -22.33 18.55 -8.46
C GLU A 16 -20.97 19.09 -8.96
N GLY A 17 -20.48 18.63 -10.12
CA GLY A 17 -19.21 19.07 -10.70
C GLY A 17 -17.97 18.57 -9.93
N GLN A 18 -18.13 17.62 -9.00
CA GLN A 18 -17.03 17.03 -8.24
C GLN A 18 -16.34 15.92 -9.06
N LEU A 19 -15.74 16.31 -10.17
CA LEU A 19 -15.11 15.40 -11.14
C LEU A 19 -13.58 15.30 -10.98
N SER A 20 -12.98 16.16 -10.16
CA SER A 20 -11.54 16.24 -9.93
C SER A 20 -11.19 16.08 -8.44
N LEU A 21 -9.88 16.01 -8.15
CA LEU A 21 -9.31 15.89 -6.81
C LEU A 21 -9.50 17.19 -5.99
N VAL A 22 -10.74 17.61 -5.81
CA VAL A 22 -11.08 18.84 -5.08
C VAL A 22 -11.04 18.55 -3.58
N LYS A 23 -10.25 19.35 -2.85
CA LYS A 23 -10.25 19.36 -1.38
C LYS A 23 -11.66 19.70 -0.87
N GLY A 24 -12.18 18.93 0.07
CA GLY A 24 -13.54 19.05 0.60
C GLY A 24 -14.64 18.33 -0.20
N GLY A 25 -14.28 17.52 -1.20
CA GLY A 25 -15.24 16.70 -1.97
C GLY A 25 -15.29 15.23 -1.55
N TYR A 26 -15.97 14.39 -2.35
CA TYR A 26 -16.11 12.95 -2.13
C TYR A 26 -14.79 12.19 -1.87
N MET A 27 -13.66 12.69 -2.39
CA MET A 27 -12.35 12.10 -2.14
C MET A 27 -11.92 12.23 -0.67
N GLU A 28 -12.06 13.42 -0.08
CA GLU A 28 -11.68 13.64 1.33
C GLU A 28 -12.60 12.86 2.27
N GLU A 29 -13.89 12.73 1.93
CA GLU A 29 -14.82 11.86 2.65
C GLU A 29 -14.35 10.40 2.60
N PHE A 30 -14.02 9.89 1.41
CA PHE A 30 -13.52 8.53 1.23
C PHE A 30 -12.20 8.29 1.97
N GLU A 31 -11.25 9.23 1.91
CA GLU A 31 -9.98 9.14 2.64
C GLU A 31 -10.19 9.07 4.16
N ASN A 32 -11.11 9.90 4.69
CA ASN A 32 -11.46 9.90 6.10
C ASN A 32 -12.18 8.62 6.53
N GLU A 33 -13.10 8.10 5.71
CA GLU A 33 -13.78 6.83 5.97
C GLU A 33 -12.80 5.66 5.91
N ALA A 34 -11.92 5.61 4.91
CA ALA A 34 -10.90 4.58 4.79
C ALA A 34 -9.91 4.62 5.97
N ALA A 35 -9.45 5.81 6.36
CA ALA A 35 -8.59 5.99 7.52
C ALA A 35 -9.25 5.45 8.80
N LYS A 36 -10.51 5.80 9.04
CA LYS A 36 -11.30 5.30 10.18
C LYS A 36 -11.49 3.78 10.12
N MET A 37 -11.80 3.23 8.95
CA MET A 37 -12.02 1.78 8.76
C MET A 37 -10.78 0.96 9.14
N PHE A 38 -9.59 1.48 8.86
CA PHE A 38 -8.32 0.83 9.21
C PHE A 38 -7.68 1.34 10.51
N GLY A 39 -8.35 2.22 11.27
CA GLY A 39 -7.83 2.76 12.53
C GLY A 39 -6.61 3.69 12.39
N ASN A 40 -6.43 4.31 11.22
CA ASN A 40 -5.32 5.21 10.94
C ASN A 40 -5.73 6.69 11.08
N LYS A 41 -4.75 7.55 11.40
CA LYS A 41 -4.97 9.00 11.50
C LYS A 41 -5.23 9.67 10.15
N TYR A 42 -4.66 9.11 9.08
CA TYR A 42 -4.73 9.66 7.72
C TYR A 42 -5.01 8.54 6.71
N GLY A 43 -5.66 8.90 5.62
CA GLY A 43 -5.83 8.08 4.42
C GLY A 43 -5.46 8.92 3.21
N VAL A 44 -4.81 8.31 2.21
CA VAL A 44 -4.43 8.97 0.97
C VAL A 44 -4.87 8.11 -0.20
N SER A 45 -5.76 8.65 -1.02
CA SER A 45 -6.25 8.01 -2.22
C SER A 45 -5.25 8.16 -3.36
N THR A 46 -5.09 7.10 -4.14
CA THR A 46 -4.27 7.11 -5.35
C THR A 46 -5.02 6.42 -6.48
N CYS A 47 -4.48 6.49 -7.70
CA CYS A 47 -5.12 5.89 -8.86
C CYS A 47 -5.22 4.37 -8.80
N ASN A 48 -4.32 3.69 -8.06
CA ASN A 48 -4.30 2.24 -7.86
C ASN A 48 -3.27 1.84 -6.77
N GLY A 49 -3.27 0.55 -6.39
CA GLY A 49 -2.33 0.02 -5.39
C GLY A 49 -0.85 0.18 -5.75
N THR A 50 -0.48 0.11 -7.04
CA THR A 50 0.89 0.35 -7.50
C THR A 50 1.35 1.77 -7.19
N SER A 51 0.48 2.75 -7.43
CA SER A 51 0.74 4.17 -7.17
C SER A 51 0.82 4.43 -5.66
N ALA A 52 -0.02 3.77 -4.86
CA ALA A 52 0.05 3.83 -3.40
C ALA A 52 1.39 3.29 -2.87
N LEU A 53 1.86 2.14 -3.38
CA LEU A 53 3.14 1.55 -2.99
C LEU A 53 4.33 2.44 -3.43
N TYR A 54 4.28 2.98 -4.63
CA TYR A 54 5.31 3.91 -5.11
C TYR A 54 5.38 5.15 -4.21
N LEU A 55 4.22 5.78 -3.93
CA LEU A 55 4.16 6.98 -3.10
C LEU A 55 4.68 6.73 -1.69
N SER A 56 4.33 5.59 -1.08
CA SER A 56 4.78 5.26 0.28
C SER A 56 6.30 5.07 0.34
N LEU A 57 6.88 4.33 -0.60
CA LEU A 57 8.33 4.16 -0.70
C LEU A 57 9.03 5.48 -1.04
N PHE A 58 8.42 6.32 -1.88
CA PHE A 58 9.00 7.60 -2.28
C PHE A 58 9.15 8.50 -1.06
N CYS A 59 8.09 8.66 -0.27
CA CYS A 59 8.12 9.42 0.98
C CYS A 59 9.18 8.91 1.97
N LEU A 60 9.37 7.60 2.08
CA LEU A 60 10.42 7.02 2.92
C LEU A 60 11.82 7.31 2.40
N SER A 61 12.01 7.25 1.07
CA SER A 61 13.31 7.50 0.43
C SER A 61 13.76 8.98 0.47
N LEU A 62 12.83 9.93 0.60
CA LEU A 62 13.16 11.36 0.69
C LEU A 62 13.99 11.70 1.94
N ASN A 63 13.81 10.94 3.02
CA ASN A 63 14.41 11.22 4.32
C ASN A 63 15.49 10.21 4.72
N SER A 64 15.95 9.39 3.78
CA SER A 64 16.85 8.28 4.07
C SER A 64 17.76 7.93 2.89
N ASN A 65 19.04 7.71 3.17
CA ASN A 65 20.00 7.22 2.18
C ASN A 65 19.97 5.70 2.01
N LYS A 66 19.10 5.01 2.77
CA LYS A 66 18.96 3.55 2.73
C LYS A 66 18.28 3.12 1.42
N LYS A 67 18.68 1.95 0.91
CA LYS A 67 18.31 1.48 -0.44
C LYS A 67 17.62 0.13 -0.46
N GLU A 68 17.69 -0.65 0.61
CA GLU A 68 17.19 -2.02 0.63
C GLU A 68 15.74 -2.08 1.13
N VAL A 69 14.87 -2.77 0.38
CA VAL A 69 13.48 -3.02 0.78
C VAL A 69 13.28 -4.52 0.90
N ILE A 70 12.98 -5.00 2.10
CA ILE A 70 12.73 -6.42 2.35
C ILE A 70 11.32 -6.76 1.87
N ILE A 71 11.19 -7.81 1.07
CA ILE A 71 9.92 -8.30 0.51
C ILE A 71 9.86 -9.83 0.61
N PRO A 72 8.67 -10.45 0.70
CA PRO A 72 8.57 -11.90 0.63
C PRO A 72 9.00 -12.41 -0.77
N ASN A 73 9.62 -13.58 -0.81
CA ASN A 73 9.94 -14.32 -2.04
C ASN A 73 8.69 -14.90 -2.73
N TYR A 74 7.55 -14.89 -2.05
CA TYR A 74 6.24 -15.26 -2.56
C TYR A 74 5.28 -14.06 -2.51
N GLY A 75 4.74 -13.64 -3.65
CA GLY A 75 3.84 -12.50 -3.72
C GLY A 75 3.61 -11.98 -5.15
N PHE A 76 3.08 -10.76 -5.25
CA PHE A 76 2.78 -10.13 -6.53
C PHE A 76 3.97 -9.35 -7.09
N HIS A 77 4.28 -9.57 -8.37
CA HIS A 77 5.47 -9.01 -9.03
C HIS A 77 5.57 -7.47 -8.98
N VAL A 78 4.44 -6.76 -8.86
CA VAL A 78 4.40 -5.29 -8.80
C VAL A 78 5.27 -4.73 -7.69
N SER A 79 5.39 -5.42 -6.55
CA SER A 79 6.26 -4.96 -5.46
C SER A 79 7.72 -4.83 -5.92
N VAL A 80 8.23 -5.84 -6.62
CA VAL A 80 9.59 -5.83 -7.19
C VAL A 80 9.73 -4.74 -8.24
N SER A 81 8.77 -4.63 -9.16
CA SER A 81 8.81 -3.64 -10.23
C SER A 81 8.86 -2.21 -9.70
N VAL A 82 8.10 -1.88 -8.65
CA VAL A 82 8.10 -0.55 -8.03
C VAL A 82 9.42 -0.28 -7.30
N ILE A 83 9.94 -1.23 -6.53
CA ILE A 83 11.21 -1.07 -5.83
C ILE A 83 12.34 -0.82 -6.84
N CYS A 84 12.42 -1.64 -7.88
CA CYS A 84 13.44 -1.52 -8.92
C CYS A 84 13.31 -0.22 -9.72
N SER A 85 12.09 0.22 -10.07
CA SER A 85 11.88 1.45 -10.83
C SER A 85 12.31 2.72 -10.09
N MET A 86 12.41 2.65 -8.77
CA MET A 86 12.91 3.72 -7.90
C MET A 86 14.42 3.66 -7.66
N GLY A 87 15.13 2.69 -8.25
CA GLY A 87 16.55 2.45 -7.97
C GLY A 87 16.82 1.93 -6.55
N LEU A 88 15.81 1.35 -5.90
CA LEU A 88 15.94 0.63 -4.64
C LEU A 88 16.28 -0.85 -4.93
N LYS A 89 16.82 -1.53 -3.93
CA LYS A 89 17.25 -2.93 -4.01
C LYS A 89 16.25 -3.81 -3.26
N PRO A 90 15.54 -4.74 -3.94
CA PRO A 90 14.73 -5.72 -3.27
C PRO A 90 15.62 -6.74 -2.53
N VAL A 91 15.27 -7.06 -1.29
CA VAL A 91 15.88 -8.13 -0.49
C VAL A 91 14.79 -9.16 -0.21
N PHE A 92 14.96 -10.37 -0.75
CA PHE A 92 13.94 -11.41 -0.61
C PHE A 92 14.06 -12.10 0.75
N CYS A 93 12.95 -12.14 1.47
CA CYS A 93 12.74 -12.90 2.69
C CYS A 93 11.87 -14.11 2.39
N ASP A 94 12.11 -15.20 3.07
CA ASP A 94 11.27 -16.39 2.95
C ASP A 94 9.88 -16.16 3.59
N VAL A 95 8.94 -17.05 3.27
CA VAL A 95 7.58 -17.02 3.83
C VAL A 95 7.36 -18.16 4.82
N ASP A 96 6.44 -17.93 5.74
CA ASP A 96 5.89 -18.98 6.60
C ASP A 96 4.96 -19.87 5.77
N VAL A 97 5.15 -21.19 5.85
CA VAL A 97 4.47 -22.17 4.98
C VAL A 97 2.96 -22.30 5.26
N ASP A 98 2.54 -22.00 6.48
CA ASP A 98 1.14 -22.13 6.90
C ASP A 98 0.32 -20.88 6.52
N THR A 99 0.99 -19.72 6.51
CA THR A 99 0.36 -18.41 6.30
C THR A 99 0.63 -17.83 4.92
N TYR A 100 1.71 -18.26 4.25
CA TYR A 100 2.26 -17.67 3.02
C TYR A 100 2.57 -16.17 3.14
N THR A 101 2.64 -15.65 4.37
CA THR A 101 3.10 -14.29 4.64
C THR A 101 4.57 -14.29 4.98
N ILE A 102 5.20 -13.11 4.98
CA ILE A 102 6.62 -12.99 5.29
C ILE A 102 6.92 -13.63 6.66
N ASP A 103 7.96 -14.46 6.71
CA ASP A 103 8.46 -15.04 7.97
C ASP A 103 9.15 -13.93 8.76
N PHE A 104 8.60 -13.57 9.92
CA PHE A 104 9.07 -12.43 10.68
C PHE A 104 10.45 -12.65 11.30
N ASP A 105 10.73 -13.87 11.76
CA ASP A 105 12.02 -14.19 12.38
C ASP A 105 13.13 -14.12 11.32
N LYS A 106 12.89 -14.68 10.13
CA LYS A 106 13.81 -14.55 8.99
C LYS A 106 13.93 -13.10 8.48
N CYS A 107 12.84 -12.34 8.54
CA CYS A 107 12.86 -10.93 8.14
C CYS A 107 13.78 -10.12 9.06
N GLN A 108 13.75 -10.37 10.39
CA GLN A 108 14.61 -9.68 11.35
C GLN A 108 16.11 -9.92 11.07
N GLU A 109 16.48 -11.13 10.65
CA GLU A 109 17.87 -11.47 10.30
C GLU A 109 18.39 -10.70 9.08
N LEU A 110 17.51 -10.23 8.20
CA LEU A 110 17.87 -9.47 7.00
C LEU A 110 18.02 -7.97 7.25
N ILE A 111 17.55 -7.46 8.39
CA ILE A 111 17.62 -6.04 8.72
C ILE A 111 19.08 -5.64 8.96
N ASN A 112 19.54 -4.65 8.20
CA ASN A 112 20.87 -4.10 8.31
C ASN A 112 20.86 -2.56 8.16
N ARG A 113 22.04 -1.94 8.19
CA ARG A 113 22.19 -0.47 8.12
C ARG A 113 21.62 0.17 6.84
N ASN A 114 21.54 -0.58 5.74
CA ASN A 114 21.01 -0.15 4.45
C ASN A 114 19.51 -0.47 4.25
N THR A 115 18.85 -1.13 5.20
CA THR A 115 17.43 -1.47 5.13
C THR A 115 16.54 -0.25 5.34
N LEU A 116 15.87 0.19 4.26
CA LEU A 116 14.92 1.30 4.25
C LEU A 116 13.58 0.90 4.87
N SER A 117 13.04 -0.27 4.49
CA SER A 117 11.73 -0.73 4.92
C SER A 117 11.59 -2.25 4.75
N GLY A 118 10.66 -2.86 5.48
CA GLY A 118 10.17 -4.22 5.27
C GLY A 118 8.70 -4.19 4.88
N TYR A 119 8.36 -4.87 3.79
CA TYR A 119 7.00 -4.95 3.27
C TYR A 119 6.40 -6.33 3.53
N GLY A 120 5.34 -6.36 4.34
CA GLY A 120 4.49 -7.54 4.51
C GLY A 120 3.45 -7.61 3.40
N PHE A 121 3.26 -8.79 2.84
CA PHE A 121 2.18 -9.06 1.89
C PHE A 121 1.04 -9.80 2.60
N THR A 122 -0.21 -9.53 2.19
CA THR A 122 -1.38 -10.29 2.61
C THR A 122 -1.58 -11.43 1.62
N ALA A 123 -1.35 -12.66 2.06
CA ALA A 123 -1.54 -13.85 1.25
C ALA A 123 -2.84 -14.56 1.67
N LEU A 124 -3.71 -14.89 0.70
CA LEU A 124 -4.91 -15.72 0.92
C LEU A 124 -5.84 -15.22 2.05
N GLY A 125 -5.94 -13.90 2.23
CA GLY A 125 -6.76 -13.29 3.29
C GLY A 125 -6.13 -13.32 4.69
N LYS A 126 -4.90 -13.84 4.83
CA LYS A 126 -4.09 -13.78 6.04
C LYS A 126 -3.16 -12.57 5.97
N TYR A 127 -3.12 -11.81 7.06
CA TYR A 127 -2.29 -10.60 7.18
C TYR A 127 -0.96 -10.94 7.84
N SER A 128 0.12 -10.31 7.36
CA SER A 128 1.41 -10.33 8.05
C SER A 128 1.23 -9.71 9.44
N LYS A 129 1.45 -10.50 10.50
CA LYS A 129 1.38 -9.99 11.87
C LYS A 129 2.75 -9.47 12.28
N PHE A 130 2.94 -8.17 12.19
CA PHE A 130 4.10 -7.51 12.80
C PHE A 130 3.86 -7.47 14.31
N ARG A 131 4.75 -8.13 15.06
CA ARG A 131 4.76 -8.11 16.54
C ARG A 131 5.47 -6.88 17.08
#